data_AF-A0A2S4VN89-F1
#
_entry.id   AF-A0A2S4VN89-F1
#
_cell.length_a   1.000
_cell.length_b   1.000
_cell.length_c   1.000
_cell.angle_alpha   90.00
_cell.angle_beta   90.00
_cell.angle_gamma   90.00
#
_symmetry.space_group_name_H-M   'P 1'
#
loop_
_entity.id
_entity.type
_entity.pdbx_description
1 polymer ?
#
loop_
_entity_poly.entity_id
_entity_poly.type
_entity_poly.pdbx_seq_one_letter_code
_entity_poly.pdbx_strand_id
1 'polypeptide(L)'
;MLRGELTRPEIRIVRVPMANSLASSLDAVKVYPSQQDVPDDQMVPSLVYSGSRNRTMTVLEVIDRARETPVPNSTCARRFHSCTGDEDKVSCIDDFALGKFPVISCTMALGLGQNWKRVRMVVHMGRGDPASICQMVGRCGDGKLGLAVLFMEKNRRGGKNHIDMFRRGAVQTDLDRMDALAITPLCLRVAFSLDNLLGYVPLWADDPSYIREVAREVAAGMPKCRCSNCAPVEAETLLECLTITNQDNFDMVMRDELAPPSKYNLKHKYPSRAAPVKKRKFTPADEAEIKEFTGLLLHDMIAYYDNVVSPGGSVQGCDLFDEDDCVAILANLDNISDAPSLRNIVGGECFVGQLEWLHKWICDFRTSATHTRSIATQGPAASKKSRSTVLVTPKEALVVRKRVHIPGQPSKKAQAAETRRRVSLENQRKAEQAIHIKDAREHQLAEIVEASWAANAERLSREAP
;
A
#
# COMPACT_ATOMS: atom_id res chain seq x y z
N MET A 1 -33.90 13.20 -5.08
CA MET A 1 -32.81 12.23 -5.30
C MET A 1 -31.70 12.94 -6.08
N LEU A 2 -30.68 13.45 -5.38
CA LEU A 2 -29.53 14.16 -5.97
C LEU A 2 -28.62 13.14 -6.67
N ARG A 3 -28.95 12.74 -7.91
CA ARG A 3 -28.11 11.86 -8.73
C ARG A 3 -27.02 12.62 -9.50
N GLY A 4 -27.05 13.95 -9.50
CA GLY A 4 -26.17 14.81 -10.32
C GLY A 4 -24.78 15.10 -9.73
N GLU A 5 -24.58 14.93 -8.42
CA GLU A 5 -23.33 15.35 -7.74
C GLU A 5 -22.25 14.26 -7.63
N LEU A 6 -22.55 13.00 -7.94
CA LEU A 6 -21.60 11.90 -7.71
C LEU A 6 -20.59 11.70 -8.85
N THR A 7 -20.92 12.13 -10.07
CA THR A 7 -20.03 11.96 -11.23
C THR A 7 -19.47 13.30 -11.66
N ARG A 8 -18.16 13.47 -11.50
CA ARG A 8 -17.42 14.71 -11.79
C ARG A 8 -16.67 14.61 -13.13
N PRO A 9 -17.28 15.01 -14.28
CA PRO A 9 -16.70 14.81 -15.61
C PRO A 9 -15.38 15.57 -15.83
N GLU A 10 -15.12 16.62 -15.06
CA GLU A 10 -13.89 17.40 -15.07
C GLU A 10 -12.68 16.66 -14.46
N ILE A 11 -12.92 15.55 -13.76
CA ILE A 11 -11.85 14.70 -13.23
C ILE A 11 -11.51 13.60 -14.24
N ARG A 12 -10.26 13.60 -14.72
CA ARG A 12 -9.71 12.52 -15.53
C ARG A 12 -9.10 11.46 -14.61
N ILE A 13 -9.51 10.20 -14.78
CA ILE A 13 -9.05 9.07 -13.97
C ILE A 13 -8.12 8.20 -14.80
N VAL A 14 -6.88 8.06 -14.37
CA VAL A 14 -5.84 7.24 -15.01
C VAL A 14 -5.44 6.12 -14.06
N ARG A 15 -5.83 4.89 -14.37
CA ARG A 15 -5.42 3.69 -13.62
C ARG A 15 -4.17 3.10 -14.26
N VAL A 16 -3.11 2.97 -13.46
CA VAL A 16 -1.79 2.52 -13.89
C VAL A 16 -1.42 1.22 -13.19
N PRO A 17 -1.15 0.13 -13.94
CA PRO A 17 -0.57 -1.07 -13.35
C PRO A 17 0.85 -0.79 -12.82
N MET A 18 1.09 -1.07 -11.54
CA MET A 18 2.38 -0.83 -10.89
C MET A 18 3.50 -1.66 -11.53
N ALA A 19 4.65 -1.04 -11.75
CA ALA A 19 5.86 -1.71 -12.22
C ALA A 19 6.78 -2.13 -11.06
N ASN A 20 6.66 -1.47 -9.91
CA ASN A 20 7.41 -1.73 -8.69
C ASN A 20 6.46 -2.20 -7.58
N SER A 21 7.03 -2.71 -6.49
CA SER A 21 6.22 -3.16 -5.36
C SER A 21 5.52 -1.98 -4.68
N LEU A 22 4.31 -2.21 -4.17
CA LEU A 22 3.59 -1.22 -3.38
C LEU A 22 4.37 -0.79 -2.13
N ALA A 23 5.17 -1.68 -1.56
CA ALA A 23 6.07 -1.37 -0.45
C ALA A 23 7.13 -0.31 -0.83
N SER A 24 7.63 -0.32 -2.07
CA SER A 24 8.63 0.64 -2.53
C SER A 24 8.06 2.00 -2.92
N SER A 25 6.78 2.05 -3.31
CA SER A 25 6.11 3.25 -3.85
C SER A 25 6.80 3.92 -5.06
N LEU A 26 7.79 3.26 -5.68
CA LEU A 26 8.65 3.84 -6.72
C LEU A 26 7.91 4.25 -8.01
N ASP A 27 6.71 3.73 -8.25
CA ASP A 27 5.89 4.19 -9.39
C ASP A 27 5.47 5.66 -9.26
N ALA A 28 5.43 6.23 -8.04
CA ALA A 28 5.16 7.64 -7.83
C ALA A 28 6.24 8.57 -8.43
N VAL A 29 7.43 8.07 -8.79
CA VAL A 29 8.44 8.86 -9.53
C VAL A 29 7.89 9.38 -10.86
N LYS A 30 6.98 8.64 -11.49
CA LYS A 30 6.45 8.95 -12.82
C LYS A 30 5.57 10.21 -12.86
N VAL A 31 5.03 10.64 -11.71
CA VAL A 31 4.04 11.72 -11.66
C VAL A 31 4.62 13.03 -11.13
N TYR A 32 5.93 13.08 -10.86
CA TYR A 32 6.59 14.26 -10.32
C TYR A 32 7.81 14.69 -11.16
N PRO A 33 7.89 15.96 -11.58
CA PRO A 33 9.02 16.49 -12.35
C PRO A 33 10.28 16.65 -11.49
N SER A 34 11.45 16.77 -12.13
CA SER A 34 12.68 17.18 -11.43
C SER A 34 12.57 18.62 -10.90
N GLN A 35 13.25 18.94 -9.80
CA GLN A 35 13.37 20.32 -9.31
C GLN A 35 14.03 21.25 -10.34
N GLN A 36 14.93 20.70 -11.16
CA GLN A 36 15.64 21.47 -12.19
C GLN A 36 14.69 21.93 -13.30
N ASP A 37 13.66 21.14 -13.60
CA ASP A 37 12.71 21.41 -14.67
C ASP A 37 11.51 22.24 -14.19
N VAL A 38 11.01 21.94 -12.98
CA VAL A 38 9.85 22.61 -12.38
C VAL A 38 10.17 22.92 -10.93
N PRO A 39 10.25 24.19 -10.49
CA PRO A 39 10.46 24.52 -9.08
C PRO A 39 9.24 24.17 -8.22
N ASP A 40 9.42 24.03 -6.90
CA ASP A 40 8.39 23.54 -5.97
C ASP A 40 7.12 24.40 -5.99
N ASP A 41 7.27 25.72 -6.06
CA ASP A 41 6.17 26.68 -6.11
C ASP A 41 5.37 26.62 -7.42
N GLN A 42 5.92 25.98 -8.46
CA GLN A 42 5.27 25.75 -9.76
C GLN A 42 4.70 24.33 -9.93
N MET A 43 4.94 23.43 -8.97
CA MET A 43 4.37 22.09 -9.03
C MET A 43 2.85 22.11 -8.91
N VAL A 44 2.22 21.15 -9.58
CA VAL A 44 0.79 20.91 -9.49
C VAL A 44 0.42 20.50 -8.05
N PRO A 45 -0.45 21.25 -7.36
CA PRO A 45 -0.80 20.93 -5.98
C PRO A 45 -1.52 19.58 -5.89
N SER A 46 -0.99 18.68 -5.05
CA SER A 46 -1.42 17.28 -5.04
C SER A 46 -1.49 16.61 -3.67
N LEU A 47 -2.36 15.60 -3.59
CA LEU A 47 -2.48 14.69 -2.45
C LEU A 47 -2.04 13.29 -2.89
N VAL A 48 -1.16 12.65 -2.12
CA VAL A 48 -0.74 11.26 -2.36
C VAL A 48 -1.21 10.36 -1.24
N TYR A 49 -2.23 9.57 -1.52
CA TYR A 49 -2.84 8.65 -0.57
C TYR A 49 -2.11 7.31 -0.52
N SER A 50 -1.79 6.88 0.70
CA SER A 50 -1.19 5.57 0.99
C SER A 50 -1.96 4.83 2.08
N GLY A 51 -1.99 3.49 1.98
CA GLY A 51 -2.73 2.63 2.91
C GLY A 51 -2.14 2.52 4.33
N SER A 52 -0.94 3.04 4.60
CA SER A 52 -0.35 3.00 5.94
C SER A 52 0.48 4.23 6.25
N ARG A 53 0.65 4.51 7.54
CA ARG A 53 1.52 5.59 8.02
C ARG A 53 2.93 5.42 7.48
N ASN A 54 3.53 4.23 7.59
CA ASN A 54 4.91 4.03 7.14
C ASN A 54 5.06 4.31 5.63
N ARG A 55 4.08 3.93 4.82
CA ARG A 55 4.09 4.21 3.38
C ARG A 55 4.04 5.70 3.05
N THR A 56 3.41 6.55 3.88
CA THR A 56 3.47 8.00 3.64
C THR A 56 4.89 8.56 3.80
N MET A 57 5.75 7.93 4.61
CA MET A 57 7.17 8.29 4.64
C MET A 57 7.89 7.83 3.38
N THR A 58 7.68 6.56 2.98
CA THR A 58 8.29 6.02 1.76
C THR A 58 7.91 6.85 0.52
N VAL A 59 6.65 7.27 0.41
CA VAL A 59 6.21 8.15 -0.68
C VAL A 59 6.95 9.49 -0.66
N LEU A 60 7.21 10.08 0.51
CA LEU A 60 8.00 11.32 0.59
C LEU A 60 9.43 11.11 0.09
N GLU A 61 10.09 10.03 0.50
CA GLU A 61 11.42 9.67 0.00
C GLU A 61 11.42 9.45 -1.53
N VAL A 62 10.33 8.90 -2.07
CA VAL A 62 10.17 8.72 -3.52
C VAL A 62 9.92 10.06 -4.23
N ILE A 63 9.18 10.98 -3.63
CA ILE A 63 9.01 12.34 -4.16
C ILE A 63 10.37 13.05 -4.18
N ASP A 64 11.14 13.02 -3.09
CA ASP A 64 12.47 13.64 -3.04
C ASP A 64 13.41 13.07 -4.12
N ARG A 65 13.35 11.75 -4.37
CA ARG A 65 14.05 11.11 -5.49
C ARG A 65 13.55 11.62 -6.85
N ALA A 66 12.24 11.79 -7.01
CA ALA A 66 11.66 12.29 -8.25
C ALA A 66 12.08 13.74 -8.53
N ARG A 67 12.18 14.54 -7.47
CA ARG A 67 12.65 15.93 -7.47
C ARG A 67 14.16 16.06 -7.62
N GLU A 68 14.91 14.99 -7.36
CA GLU A 68 16.38 14.98 -7.34
C GLU A 68 16.98 15.90 -6.27
N THR A 69 16.27 16.09 -5.15
CA THR A 69 16.67 16.98 -4.06
C THR A 69 16.91 16.18 -2.77
N PRO A 70 18.15 16.15 -2.25
CA PRO A 70 18.46 15.49 -0.99
C PRO A 70 18.35 16.52 0.14
N VAL A 71 17.17 16.74 0.75
CA VAL A 71 17.11 17.79 1.80
C VAL A 71 16.15 17.50 2.97
N PRO A 72 16.65 17.53 4.21
CA PRO A 72 15.84 17.88 5.38
C PRO A 72 15.23 19.28 5.18
N ASN A 73 13.94 19.46 5.47
CA ASN A 73 13.18 20.72 5.27
C ASN A 73 12.86 21.09 3.81
N SER A 74 12.76 20.12 2.90
CA SER A 74 12.22 20.30 1.55
C SER A 74 10.96 21.18 1.54
N THR A 75 10.83 22.13 0.63
CA THR A 75 9.59 22.91 0.42
C THR A 75 8.58 22.18 -0.47
N CYS A 76 8.89 20.96 -0.90
CA CYS A 76 8.10 20.22 -1.87
C CYS A 76 6.90 19.49 -1.23
N ALA A 77 7.15 18.76 -0.14
CA ALA A 77 6.15 17.83 0.38
C ALA A 77 6.12 17.78 1.91
N ARG A 78 4.92 17.55 2.47
CA ARG A 78 4.71 17.29 3.90
C ARG A 78 3.98 15.98 4.12
N ARG A 79 4.24 15.36 5.28
CA ARG A 79 3.56 14.15 5.72
C ARG A 79 2.31 14.49 6.52
N PHE A 80 1.22 13.79 6.28
CA PHE A 80 0.01 13.89 7.10
C PHE A 80 -0.55 12.51 7.45
N HIS A 81 -0.81 12.26 8.75
CA HIS A 81 -1.47 11.02 9.17
C HIS A 81 -2.18 11.18 10.52
N SER A 82 -2.91 10.15 10.94
CA SER A 82 -3.72 10.18 12.18
C SER A 82 -2.96 10.62 13.44
N CYS A 83 -1.69 10.25 13.59
CA CYS A 83 -0.87 10.61 14.75
C CYS A 83 -0.01 11.86 14.56
N THR A 84 -0.31 12.69 13.57
CA THR A 84 0.23 14.05 13.50
C THR A 84 -0.41 14.85 14.63
N GLY A 85 0.35 15.69 15.35
CA GLY A 85 -0.21 16.53 16.42
C GLY A 85 -1.31 17.44 15.86
N ASP A 86 -2.31 17.80 16.65
CA ASP A 86 -3.45 18.57 16.11
C ASP A 86 -3.03 19.97 15.62
N GLU A 87 -2.09 20.62 16.30
CA GLU A 87 -1.45 21.86 15.83
C GLU A 87 -0.68 21.67 14.52
N ASP A 88 0.06 20.55 14.39
CA ASP A 88 0.77 20.19 13.16
C ASP A 88 -0.19 19.89 12.00
N LYS A 89 -1.38 19.35 12.28
CA LYS A 89 -2.41 19.11 11.26
C LYS A 89 -2.96 20.44 10.73
N VAL A 90 -3.29 21.36 11.64
CA VAL A 90 -3.82 22.69 11.28
C VAL A 90 -2.76 23.46 10.48
N SER A 91 -1.54 23.56 11.00
CA SER A 91 -0.46 24.27 10.31
C SER A 91 -0.13 23.66 8.95
N CYS A 92 -0.12 22.34 8.81
CA CYS A 92 0.08 21.67 7.53
C CYS A 92 -1.03 22.01 6.51
N ILE A 93 -2.29 22.04 6.94
CA ILE A 93 -3.42 22.38 6.06
C ILE A 93 -3.35 23.86 5.64
N ASP A 94 -3.11 24.75 6.61
CA ASP A 94 -3.01 26.20 6.36
C ASP A 94 -1.84 26.52 5.44
N ASP A 95 -0.67 25.95 5.71
CA ASP A 95 0.53 26.12 4.89
C ASP A 95 0.34 25.58 3.48
N PHE A 96 -0.35 24.45 3.32
CA PHE A 96 -0.73 23.93 2.01
C PHE A 96 -1.72 24.86 1.30
N ALA A 97 -2.73 25.38 2.00
CA ALA A 97 -3.68 26.32 1.42
C ALA A 97 -3.01 27.64 0.98
N LEU A 98 -2.01 28.10 1.75
CA LEU A 98 -1.22 29.31 1.50
C LEU A 98 -0.14 29.16 0.42
N GLY A 99 0.07 27.96 -0.13
CA GLY A 99 1.06 27.80 -1.19
C GLY A 99 2.46 27.38 -0.74
N LYS A 100 2.72 27.22 0.57
CA LYS A 100 4.08 27.03 1.10
C LYS A 100 4.76 25.74 0.65
N PHE A 101 3.97 24.73 0.32
CA PHE A 101 4.43 23.51 -0.35
C PHE A 101 3.32 22.94 -1.25
N PRO A 102 3.67 22.25 -2.35
CA PRO A 102 2.70 21.73 -3.32
C PRO A 102 2.14 20.33 -3.01
N VAL A 103 2.78 19.49 -2.18
CA VAL A 103 2.36 18.09 -2.02
C VAL A 103 2.11 17.69 -0.57
N ILE A 104 1.03 16.94 -0.33
CA ILE A 104 0.82 16.22 0.93
C ILE A 104 0.85 14.72 0.67
N SER A 105 1.75 14.01 1.35
CA SER A 105 1.70 12.55 1.44
C SER A 105 0.87 12.13 2.66
N CYS A 106 -0.25 11.46 2.44
CA CYS A 106 -1.26 11.22 3.45
C CYS A 106 -1.82 9.80 3.51
N THR A 107 -2.33 9.44 4.69
CA THR A 107 -3.28 8.32 4.83
C THR A 107 -4.71 8.80 4.62
N MET A 108 -5.67 7.88 4.56
CA MET A 108 -7.10 8.21 4.56
C MET A 108 -7.57 9.08 5.74
N ALA A 109 -6.80 9.13 6.84
CA ALA A 109 -7.05 10.05 7.96
C ALA A 109 -7.10 11.54 7.55
N LEU A 110 -6.54 11.89 6.38
CA LEU A 110 -6.79 13.17 5.75
C LEU A 110 -8.19 13.13 5.08
N GLY A 111 -9.27 13.13 5.88
CA GLY A 111 -10.62 13.14 5.32
C GLY A 111 -11.82 13.13 6.28
N LEU A 112 -12.44 14.30 6.45
CA LEU A 112 -13.88 14.66 6.37
C LEU A 112 -14.01 16.07 6.98
N GLY A 113 -14.41 17.09 6.19
CA GLY A 113 -14.67 18.46 6.70
C GLY A 113 -13.69 19.59 6.29
N GLN A 114 -12.75 19.34 5.37
CA GLN A 114 -11.80 20.37 4.89
C GLN A 114 -11.97 20.64 3.40
N ASN A 115 -11.90 21.92 3.00
CA ASN A 115 -12.07 22.34 1.62
C ASN A 115 -10.72 22.33 0.87
N TRP A 116 -10.62 21.50 -0.17
CA TRP A 116 -9.37 21.24 -0.91
C TRP A 116 -9.29 22.00 -2.25
N LYS A 117 -9.74 23.26 -2.28
CA LYS A 117 -9.83 24.08 -3.52
C LYS A 117 -8.56 24.11 -4.37
N ARG A 118 -7.39 24.07 -3.72
CA ARG A 118 -6.08 24.14 -4.38
C ARG A 118 -5.71 22.84 -5.10
N VAL A 119 -6.24 21.69 -4.68
CA VAL A 119 -5.81 20.37 -5.17
C VAL A 119 -6.21 20.19 -6.64
N ARG A 120 -5.21 19.94 -7.49
CA ARG A 120 -5.39 19.68 -8.93
C ARG A 120 -5.13 18.22 -9.29
N MET A 121 -4.34 17.50 -8.49
CA MET A 121 -4.00 16.11 -8.71
C MET A 121 -4.14 15.26 -7.43
N VAL A 122 -4.71 14.06 -7.55
CA VAL A 122 -4.75 13.04 -6.50
C VAL A 122 -4.03 11.80 -7.01
N VAL A 123 -3.11 11.28 -6.22
CA VAL A 123 -2.41 10.02 -6.50
C VAL A 123 -2.81 9.01 -5.42
N HIS A 124 -3.25 7.83 -5.82
CA HIS A 124 -3.60 6.75 -4.90
C HIS A 124 -2.65 5.56 -5.10
N MET A 125 -2.02 5.13 -4.01
CA MET A 125 -1.05 4.03 -4.01
C MET A 125 -1.69 2.72 -3.51
N GLY A 126 -1.88 1.77 -4.43
CA GLY A 126 -2.29 0.41 -4.15
C GLY A 126 -3.78 0.15 -4.25
N ARG A 127 -4.18 -1.05 -3.80
CA ARG A 127 -5.58 -1.47 -3.69
C ARG A 127 -6.31 -0.62 -2.64
N GLY A 128 -7.53 -0.21 -2.97
CA GLY A 128 -8.40 0.54 -2.06
C GLY A 128 -9.87 0.30 -2.37
N ASP A 129 -10.73 0.53 -1.38
CA ASP A 129 -12.19 0.44 -1.54
C ASP A 129 -12.64 1.50 -2.56
N PRO A 130 -13.46 1.15 -3.56
CA PRO A 130 -13.85 2.10 -4.60
C PRO A 130 -14.58 3.35 -4.08
N ALA A 131 -15.46 3.21 -3.08
CA ALA A 131 -16.16 4.36 -2.50
C ALA A 131 -15.17 5.32 -1.81
N SER A 132 -14.23 4.77 -1.06
CA SER A 132 -13.13 5.51 -0.44
C SER A 132 -12.24 6.21 -1.47
N ILE A 133 -11.87 5.52 -2.55
CA ILE A 133 -11.10 6.11 -3.66
C ILE A 133 -11.89 7.23 -4.33
N CYS A 134 -13.19 7.02 -4.59
CA CYS A 134 -14.05 8.03 -5.19
C CYS A 134 -14.08 9.31 -4.35
N GLN A 135 -14.18 9.18 -3.02
CA GLN A 135 -14.11 10.33 -2.10
C GLN A 135 -12.75 11.04 -2.13
N MET A 136 -11.65 10.28 -2.19
CA MET A 136 -10.30 10.85 -2.29
C MET A 136 -10.10 11.60 -3.60
N VAL A 137 -10.51 11.00 -4.72
CA VAL A 137 -10.44 11.59 -6.06
C VAL A 137 -11.31 12.84 -6.15
N GLY A 138 -12.49 12.83 -5.53
CA GLY A 138 -13.40 13.97 -5.48
C GLY A 138 -12.84 15.22 -4.79
N ARG A 139 -11.63 15.17 -4.22
CA ARG A 139 -10.95 16.33 -3.64
C ARG A 139 -10.22 17.20 -4.66
N CYS A 140 -9.95 16.70 -5.86
CA CYS A 140 -9.26 17.48 -6.90
C CYS A 140 -10.23 18.21 -7.83
N GLY A 141 -9.74 19.28 -8.47
CA GLY A 141 -10.42 19.92 -9.58
C GLY A 141 -11.66 20.74 -9.20
N ASP A 142 -11.67 21.43 -8.07
CA ASP A 142 -12.78 22.31 -7.61
C ASP A 142 -13.22 23.32 -8.70
N GLY A 143 -14.18 22.92 -9.54
CA GLY A 143 -14.60 23.65 -10.75
C GLY A 143 -13.55 23.73 -11.88
N LYS A 144 -12.43 23.03 -11.77
CA LYS A 144 -11.33 23.00 -12.75
C LYS A 144 -10.99 21.57 -13.17
N LEU A 145 -10.21 21.41 -14.23
CA LEU A 145 -9.71 20.08 -14.59
C LEU A 145 -8.91 19.48 -13.43
N GLY A 146 -9.24 18.24 -13.06
CA GLY A 146 -8.59 17.49 -11.98
C GLY A 146 -8.07 16.16 -12.48
N LEU A 147 -6.93 15.71 -11.96
CA LEU A 147 -6.32 14.43 -12.33
C LEU A 147 -6.34 13.46 -11.15
N ALA A 148 -6.79 12.24 -11.40
CA ALA A 148 -6.63 11.12 -10.48
C ALA A 148 -5.72 10.05 -11.11
N VAL A 149 -4.58 9.77 -10.47
CA VAL A 149 -3.69 8.67 -10.87
C VAL A 149 -3.82 7.54 -9.84
N LEU A 150 -4.30 6.39 -10.28
CA LEU A 150 -4.54 5.21 -9.44
C LEU A 150 -3.48 4.15 -9.74
N PHE A 151 -2.46 4.03 -8.90
CA PHE A 151 -1.45 2.98 -9.03
C PHE A 151 -1.96 1.68 -8.42
N MET A 152 -2.22 0.68 -9.26
CA MET A 152 -2.82 -0.60 -8.86
C MET A 152 -1.81 -1.74 -9.03
N GLU A 153 -1.68 -2.60 -8.02
CA GLU A 153 -0.83 -3.79 -8.11
C GLU A 153 -1.34 -4.71 -9.22
N LYS A 154 -0.44 -5.20 -10.08
CA LYS A 154 -0.79 -6.13 -11.16
C LYS A 154 -1.39 -7.43 -10.61
N ASN A 155 -0.72 -7.97 -9.59
CA ASN A 155 -1.10 -9.20 -8.91
C ASN A 155 -1.24 -8.91 -7.42
N ARG A 156 -2.41 -9.23 -6.87
CA ARG A 156 -2.75 -9.10 -5.44
C ARG A 156 -2.81 -10.50 -4.84
N ARG A 157 -2.00 -10.76 -3.80
CA ARG A 157 -1.98 -12.06 -3.11
C ARG A 157 -3.37 -12.33 -2.52
N GLY A 158 -3.95 -13.49 -2.83
CA GLY A 158 -5.30 -13.86 -2.40
C GLY A 158 -6.43 -13.03 -3.02
N GLY A 159 -6.13 -12.17 -4.00
CA GLY A 159 -7.12 -11.37 -4.72
C GLY A 159 -7.45 -11.93 -6.10
N LYS A 160 -8.58 -11.50 -6.66
CA LYS A 160 -8.97 -11.82 -8.04
C LYS A 160 -8.21 -10.93 -9.01
N ASN A 161 -7.30 -11.54 -9.78
CA ASN A 161 -6.38 -10.83 -10.69
C ASN A 161 -6.82 -10.85 -12.15
N HIS A 162 -7.83 -11.66 -12.48
CA HIS A 162 -8.36 -11.82 -13.82
C HIS A 162 -9.90 -11.84 -13.77
N ILE A 163 -10.54 -11.44 -14.87
CA ILE A 163 -12.01 -11.32 -14.96
C ILE A 163 -12.69 -12.69 -14.84
N ASP A 164 -12.05 -13.75 -15.32
CA ASP A 164 -12.52 -15.14 -15.23
C ASP A 164 -12.65 -15.66 -13.79
N MET A 165 -11.93 -15.07 -12.83
CA MET A 165 -12.07 -15.34 -11.40
C MET A 165 -13.35 -14.74 -10.80
N PHE A 166 -14.07 -13.91 -11.55
CA PHE A 166 -15.37 -13.37 -11.16
C PHE A 166 -16.51 -14.16 -11.79
N ARG A 167 -17.48 -14.55 -10.97
CA ARG A 167 -18.70 -15.21 -11.44
C ARG A 167 -19.74 -14.18 -11.83
N ARG A 168 -20.24 -14.27 -13.06
CA ARG A 168 -21.29 -13.38 -13.57
C ARG A 168 -22.57 -13.49 -12.73
N GLY A 169 -23.15 -12.35 -12.39
CA GLY A 169 -24.36 -12.26 -11.55
C GLY A 169 -24.15 -12.55 -10.06
N ALA A 170 -22.93 -12.92 -9.63
CA ALA A 170 -22.64 -13.04 -8.22
C ALA A 170 -22.52 -11.66 -7.57
N VAL A 171 -22.97 -11.55 -6.32
CA VAL A 171 -22.77 -10.36 -5.49
C VAL A 171 -21.27 -10.16 -5.26
N GLN A 172 -20.78 -8.93 -5.45
CA GLN A 172 -19.41 -8.59 -5.12
C GLN A 172 -19.32 -8.25 -3.63
N THR A 173 -18.44 -8.92 -2.91
CA THR A 173 -18.02 -8.50 -1.57
C THR A 173 -17.17 -7.22 -1.65
N ASP A 174 -16.89 -6.57 -0.51
CA ASP A 174 -15.98 -5.41 -0.50
C ASP A 174 -14.59 -5.75 -1.07
N LEU A 175 -14.08 -6.97 -0.81
CA LEU A 175 -12.83 -7.45 -1.39
C LEU A 175 -12.93 -7.61 -2.91
N ASP A 176 -14.05 -8.16 -3.40
CA ASP A 176 -14.30 -8.32 -4.84
C ASP A 176 -14.38 -6.97 -5.54
N ARG A 177 -15.03 -5.97 -4.93
CA ARG A 177 -15.14 -4.61 -5.48
C ARG A 177 -13.76 -3.96 -5.64
N MET A 178 -12.90 -4.09 -4.62
CA MET A 178 -11.52 -3.61 -4.69
C MET A 178 -10.73 -4.27 -5.82
N ASP A 179 -10.86 -5.60 -5.98
CA ASP A 179 -10.17 -6.36 -7.03
C ASP A 179 -10.72 -6.03 -8.42
N ALA A 180 -12.05 -5.90 -8.54
CA ALA A 180 -12.74 -5.55 -9.75
C ALA A 180 -12.36 -4.14 -10.23
N LEU A 181 -12.25 -3.15 -9.34
CA LEU A 181 -11.78 -1.80 -9.70
C LEU A 181 -10.36 -1.82 -10.28
N ALA A 182 -9.50 -2.70 -9.75
CA ALA A 182 -8.13 -2.80 -10.22
C ALA A 182 -8.00 -3.39 -11.62
N ILE A 183 -8.98 -4.17 -12.09
CA ILE A 183 -8.89 -4.90 -13.38
C ILE A 183 -10.00 -4.59 -14.39
N THR A 184 -11.09 -3.93 -14.00
CA THR A 184 -12.23 -3.67 -14.90
C THR A 184 -11.75 -3.07 -16.22
N PRO A 185 -12.17 -3.59 -17.38
CA PRO A 185 -11.81 -3.04 -18.68
C PRO A 185 -12.71 -1.87 -19.09
N LEU A 186 -13.75 -1.58 -18.31
CA LEU A 186 -14.80 -0.63 -18.66
C LEU A 186 -14.47 0.80 -18.24
N CYS A 187 -15.26 1.77 -18.69
CA CYS A 187 -15.09 3.17 -18.33
C CYS A 187 -15.00 3.36 -16.80
N LEU A 188 -13.88 3.89 -16.30
CA LEU A 188 -13.67 4.07 -14.85
C LEU A 188 -14.67 5.05 -14.25
N ARG A 189 -15.08 6.09 -14.99
CA ARG A 189 -16.10 7.05 -14.55
C ARG A 189 -17.44 6.35 -14.28
N VAL A 190 -17.88 5.53 -15.23
CA VAL A 190 -19.10 4.73 -15.11
C VAL A 190 -18.94 3.66 -14.03
N ALA A 191 -17.76 3.04 -13.91
CA ALA A 191 -17.49 2.05 -12.88
C ALA A 191 -17.64 2.62 -11.46
N PHE A 192 -17.12 3.82 -11.18
CA PHE A 192 -17.36 4.50 -9.91
C PHE A 192 -18.82 4.90 -9.71
N SER A 193 -19.51 5.36 -10.77
CA SER A 193 -20.94 5.69 -10.70
C SER A 193 -21.77 4.47 -10.28
N LEU A 194 -21.55 3.32 -10.94
CA LEU A 194 -22.25 2.07 -10.60
C LEU A 194 -21.88 1.55 -9.22
N ASP A 195 -20.61 1.61 -8.82
CA ASP A 195 -20.21 1.18 -7.48
C ASP A 195 -20.92 2.00 -6.40
N ASN A 196 -20.96 3.32 -6.55
CA ASN A 196 -21.64 4.21 -5.60
C ASN A 196 -23.17 4.02 -5.59
N LEU A 197 -23.78 3.70 -6.74
CA LEU A 197 -25.24 3.58 -6.87
C LEU A 197 -25.77 2.17 -6.54
N LEU A 198 -25.03 1.13 -6.92
CA LEU A 198 -25.47 -0.26 -6.93
C LEU A 198 -24.56 -1.19 -6.11
N GLY A 199 -23.42 -0.70 -5.60
CA GLY A 199 -22.53 -1.48 -4.74
C GLY A 199 -21.68 -2.52 -5.45
N TYR A 200 -21.38 -2.35 -6.74
CA TYR A 200 -20.46 -3.24 -7.47
C TYR A 200 -19.74 -2.53 -8.62
N VAL A 201 -18.57 -3.06 -8.99
CA VAL A 201 -17.81 -2.58 -10.14
C VAL A 201 -18.12 -3.43 -11.38
N PRO A 202 -18.56 -2.83 -12.51
CA PRO A 202 -18.92 -3.59 -13.70
C PRO A 202 -17.67 -4.17 -14.37
N LEU A 203 -17.77 -5.40 -14.87
CA LEU A 203 -16.65 -6.12 -15.51
C LEU A 203 -16.91 -6.49 -16.98
N TRP A 204 -18.18 -6.50 -17.41
CA TRP A 204 -18.58 -6.90 -18.76
C TRP A 204 -19.33 -5.77 -19.46
N ALA A 205 -19.03 -5.55 -20.74
CA ALA A 205 -19.61 -4.45 -21.51
C ALA A 205 -21.11 -4.62 -21.79
N ASP A 206 -21.62 -5.85 -21.71
CA ASP A 206 -23.02 -6.20 -21.90
C ASP A 206 -23.84 -6.13 -20.59
N ASP A 207 -23.24 -5.63 -19.49
CA ASP A 207 -23.96 -5.36 -18.25
C ASP A 207 -25.08 -4.32 -18.50
N PRO A 208 -26.36 -4.66 -18.25
CA PRO A 208 -27.47 -3.75 -18.50
C PRO A 208 -27.38 -2.44 -17.71
N SER A 209 -26.85 -2.47 -16.49
CA SER A 209 -26.67 -1.26 -15.68
C SER A 209 -25.56 -0.37 -16.23
N TYR A 210 -24.47 -0.97 -16.74
CA TYR A 210 -23.41 -0.24 -17.42
C TYR A 210 -23.93 0.46 -18.67
N ILE A 211 -24.67 -0.25 -19.51
CA ILE A 211 -25.26 0.30 -20.74
C ILE A 211 -26.21 1.46 -20.40
N ARG A 212 -27.08 1.30 -19.40
CA ARG A 212 -27.99 2.36 -18.96
C ARG A 212 -27.26 3.59 -18.45
N GLU A 213 -26.18 3.42 -17.68
CA GLU A 213 -25.42 4.55 -17.16
C GLU A 213 -24.64 5.28 -18.26
N VAL A 214 -24.06 4.56 -19.22
CA VAL A 214 -23.46 5.16 -20.43
C VAL A 214 -24.50 5.97 -21.22
N ALA A 215 -25.68 5.39 -21.46
CA ALA A 215 -26.76 6.08 -22.16
C ALA A 215 -27.24 7.34 -21.42
N ARG A 216 -27.30 7.28 -20.08
CA ARG A 216 -27.62 8.44 -19.24
C ARG A 216 -26.56 9.53 -19.37
N GLU A 217 -25.26 9.21 -19.30
CA GLU A 217 -24.18 10.20 -19.45
C GLU A 217 -24.31 10.95 -20.80
N VAL A 218 -24.61 10.22 -21.88
CA VAL A 218 -24.85 10.80 -23.21
C VAL A 218 -26.10 11.70 -23.22
N ALA A 219 -27.22 11.22 -22.68
CA ALA A 219 -28.47 11.98 -22.62
C ALA A 219 -28.35 13.25 -21.74
N ALA A 220 -27.48 13.22 -20.74
CA ALA A 220 -27.16 14.36 -19.89
C ALA A 220 -26.13 15.33 -20.51
N GLY A 221 -25.66 15.07 -21.75
CA GLY A 221 -24.70 15.92 -22.44
C GLY A 221 -23.31 15.92 -21.80
N MET A 222 -22.96 14.89 -21.02
CA MET A 222 -21.65 14.81 -20.38
C MET A 222 -20.55 14.60 -21.44
N PRO A 223 -19.36 15.20 -21.27
CA PRO A 223 -18.27 15.00 -22.22
C PRO A 223 -17.83 13.54 -22.23
N LYS A 224 -17.37 13.08 -23.41
CA LYS A 224 -16.81 11.74 -23.57
C LYS A 224 -15.69 11.52 -22.56
N CYS A 225 -15.74 10.39 -21.85
CA CYS A 225 -14.75 10.07 -20.84
C CYS A 225 -13.37 9.85 -21.47
N ARG A 226 -12.32 10.41 -20.85
CA ARG A 226 -10.90 10.23 -21.23
C ARG A 226 -10.10 9.46 -20.17
N CYS A 227 -10.77 8.58 -19.41
CA CYS A 227 -10.08 7.72 -18.45
C CYS A 227 -9.14 6.73 -19.17
N SER A 228 -8.21 6.11 -18.44
CA SER A 228 -7.24 5.19 -19.01
C SER A 228 -7.84 3.98 -19.75
N ASN A 229 -9.10 3.63 -19.50
CA ASN A 229 -9.79 2.57 -20.23
C ASN A 229 -10.50 3.08 -21.50
N CYS A 230 -10.88 4.37 -21.54
CA CYS A 230 -11.58 4.97 -22.68
C CYS A 230 -10.65 5.63 -23.70
N ALA A 231 -9.48 6.09 -23.24
CA ALA A 231 -8.46 6.78 -24.03
C ALA A 231 -7.06 6.32 -23.57
N PRO A 232 -6.67 5.06 -23.86
CA PRO A 232 -5.48 4.45 -23.28
C PRO A 232 -4.18 5.10 -23.78
N VAL A 233 -4.09 5.43 -25.07
CA VAL A 233 -2.90 6.07 -25.67
C VAL A 233 -2.70 7.45 -25.08
N GLU A 234 -3.76 8.24 -25.01
CA GLU A 234 -3.73 9.59 -24.45
C GLU A 234 -3.44 9.57 -22.94
N ALA A 235 -3.93 8.56 -22.21
CA ALA A 235 -3.61 8.40 -20.80
C ALA A 235 -2.12 8.06 -20.56
N GLU A 236 -1.51 7.26 -21.44
CA GLU A 236 -0.07 6.98 -21.41
C GLU A 236 0.74 8.24 -21.71
N THR A 237 0.39 8.97 -22.78
CA THR A 237 1.01 10.26 -23.11
C THR A 237 0.87 11.27 -21.97
N LEU A 238 -0.29 11.37 -21.34
CA LEU A 238 -0.51 12.24 -20.19
C LEU A 238 0.48 11.92 -19.05
N LEU A 239 0.68 10.64 -18.72
CA LEU A 239 1.62 10.22 -17.68
C LEU A 239 3.06 10.58 -18.03
N GLU A 240 3.45 10.45 -19.29
CA GLU A 240 4.77 10.88 -19.76
C GLU A 240 4.96 12.40 -19.62
N CYS A 241 3.93 13.19 -19.92
CA CYS A 241 3.96 14.64 -19.76
C CYS A 241 4.12 15.09 -18.30
N LEU A 242 3.66 14.29 -17.31
CA LEU A 242 3.73 14.67 -15.88
C LEU A 242 5.16 14.98 -15.39
N THR A 243 6.19 14.48 -16.07
CA THR A 243 7.59 14.76 -15.72
C THR A 243 8.04 16.18 -16.08
N ILE A 244 7.23 16.93 -16.83
CA ILE A 244 7.46 18.35 -17.20
C ILE A 244 6.25 19.24 -16.87
N THR A 245 5.27 18.70 -16.15
CA THR A 245 4.02 19.42 -15.85
C THR A 245 4.20 20.37 -14.67
N ASN A 246 3.72 21.60 -14.83
CA ASN A 246 3.64 22.65 -13.83
C ASN A 246 2.21 23.22 -13.78
N GLN A 247 1.98 24.23 -12.94
CA GLN A 247 0.65 24.84 -12.78
C GLN A 247 0.12 25.50 -14.07
N ASP A 248 0.99 26.06 -14.91
CA ASP A 248 0.61 26.80 -16.12
C ASP A 248 0.21 25.87 -17.27
N ASN A 249 0.93 24.76 -17.44
CA ASN A 249 0.70 23.81 -18.54
C ASN A 249 -0.21 22.64 -18.16
N PHE A 250 -0.63 22.51 -16.89
CA PHE A 250 -1.46 21.40 -16.42
C PHE A 250 -2.73 21.21 -17.25
N ASP A 251 -3.45 22.30 -17.56
CA ASP A 251 -4.69 22.23 -18.33
C ASP A 251 -4.46 21.73 -19.76
N MET A 252 -3.33 22.09 -20.39
CA MET A 252 -2.96 21.61 -21.72
C MET A 252 -2.68 20.10 -21.69
N VAL A 253 -1.96 19.62 -20.67
CA VAL A 253 -1.71 18.19 -20.45
C VAL A 253 -3.03 17.44 -20.27
N MET A 254 -3.96 17.99 -19.49
CA MET A 254 -5.27 17.38 -19.25
C MET A 254 -6.14 17.30 -20.52
N ARG A 255 -5.94 18.22 -21.48
CA ARG A 255 -6.64 18.27 -22.77
C ARG A 255 -5.93 17.46 -23.88
N ASP A 256 -4.78 16.86 -23.59
CA ASP A 256 -3.91 16.19 -24.57
C ASP A 256 -3.34 17.16 -25.64
N GLU A 257 -3.09 18.41 -25.25
CA GLU A 257 -2.55 19.47 -26.11
C GLU A 257 -1.01 19.62 -25.98
N LEU A 258 -0.40 18.90 -25.02
CA LEU A 258 1.05 18.88 -24.82
C LEU A 258 1.64 17.55 -25.31
N ALA A 259 2.67 17.65 -26.16
CA ALA A 259 3.43 16.48 -26.59
C ALA A 259 4.37 15.99 -25.46
N PRO A 260 4.60 14.67 -25.37
CA PRO A 260 5.49 14.12 -24.35
C PRO A 260 6.93 14.60 -24.59
N PRO A 261 7.73 14.81 -23.53
CA PRO A 261 9.12 15.20 -23.67
C PRO A 261 9.90 14.11 -24.42
N SER A 262 10.68 14.49 -25.43
CA SER A 262 11.53 13.55 -26.15
C SER A 262 12.59 12.94 -25.22
N LYS A 263 12.48 11.63 -24.93
CA LYS A 263 13.44 10.82 -24.16
C LYS A 263 13.73 11.33 -22.74
N TYR A 264 12.70 11.58 -21.92
CA TYR A 264 12.91 11.80 -20.48
C TYR A 264 13.25 10.48 -19.77
N ASN A 265 14.55 10.22 -19.61
CA ASN A 265 15.03 8.99 -18.98
C ASN A 265 14.89 9.08 -17.45
N LEU A 266 13.93 8.37 -16.87
CA LEU A 266 13.74 8.32 -15.42
C LEU A 266 14.71 7.38 -14.69
N LYS A 267 15.55 6.60 -15.40
CA LYS A 267 16.33 5.50 -14.80
C LYS A 267 17.24 5.95 -13.66
N HIS A 268 17.80 7.16 -13.71
CA HIS A 268 18.68 7.69 -12.65
C HIS A 268 17.92 8.02 -11.35
N LYS A 269 16.60 8.25 -11.42
CA LYS A 269 15.75 8.54 -10.25
C LYS A 269 15.40 7.27 -9.46
N TYR A 270 15.53 6.10 -10.08
CA TYR A 270 15.31 4.82 -9.42
C TYR A 270 16.57 4.37 -8.67
N PRO A 271 16.43 3.70 -7.51
CA PRO A 271 17.57 3.09 -6.85
C PRO A 271 18.25 2.11 -7.80
N SER A 272 19.59 2.07 -7.78
CA SER A 272 20.36 1.05 -8.46
C SER A 272 19.84 -0.32 -8.03
N ARG A 273 19.37 -1.13 -8.98
CA ARG A 273 18.95 -2.50 -8.68
C ARG A 273 20.12 -3.21 -8.03
N ALA A 274 19.95 -3.67 -6.80
CA ALA A 274 20.88 -4.62 -6.20
C ALA A 274 21.02 -5.80 -7.17
N ALA A 275 22.24 -6.33 -7.33
CA ALA A 275 22.46 -7.49 -8.18
C ALA A 275 21.45 -8.58 -7.76
N PRO A 276 20.71 -9.17 -8.72
CA PRO A 276 19.76 -10.21 -8.38
C PRO A 276 20.51 -11.32 -7.64
N VAL A 277 20.11 -11.58 -6.40
CA VAL A 277 20.61 -12.71 -5.63
C VAL A 277 20.23 -13.96 -6.42
N LYS A 278 21.22 -14.73 -6.86
CA LYS A 278 20.99 -15.95 -7.64
C LYS A 278 20.36 -16.98 -6.71
N LYS A 279 19.04 -17.14 -6.82
CA LYS A 279 18.31 -18.25 -6.20
C LYS A 279 18.57 -19.52 -6.99
N ARG A 280 18.64 -20.67 -6.33
CA ARG A 280 18.68 -21.97 -7.00
C ARG A 280 17.40 -22.16 -7.80
N LYS A 281 17.52 -22.60 -9.05
CA LYS A 281 16.38 -23.03 -9.86
C LYS A 281 16.26 -24.54 -9.71
N PHE A 282 15.10 -25.00 -9.29
CA PHE A 282 14.79 -26.42 -9.23
C PHE A 282 14.40 -26.96 -10.60
N THR A 283 14.77 -28.21 -10.82
CA THR A 283 14.44 -29.06 -11.96
C THR A 283 13.70 -30.30 -11.44
N PRO A 284 13.09 -31.12 -12.31
CA PRO A 284 12.44 -32.36 -11.87
C PRO A 284 13.37 -33.32 -11.10
N ALA A 285 14.69 -33.22 -11.29
CA ALA A 285 15.67 -34.02 -10.55
C ALA A 285 15.79 -33.64 -9.06
N ASP A 286 15.32 -32.44 -8.67
CA ASP A 286 15.42 -31.92 -7.31
C ASP A 286 14.19 -32.29 -6.44
N GLU A 287 13.20 -33.00 -6.99
CA GLU A 287 11.93 -33.31 -6.32
C GLU A 287 12.13 -34.09 -5.01
N ALA A 288 13.06 -35.05 -4.99
CA ALA A 288 13.38 -35.81 -3.80
C ALA A 288 13.99 -34.94 -2.68
N GLU A 289 14.89 -34.02 -3.04
CA GLU A 289 15.52 -33.09 -2.09
C GLU A 289 14.51 -32.08 -1.56
N ILE A 290 13.65 -31.54 -2.42
CA ILE A 290 12.58 -30.63 -2.01
C ILE A 290 11.66 -31.32 -1.01
N LYS A 291 11.24 -32.55 -1.30
CA LYS A 291 10.34 -33.31 -0.43
C LYS A 291 10.99 -33.64 0.92
N GLU A 292 12.26 -34.04 0.92
CA GLU A 292 13.01 -34.31 2.15
C GLU A 292 13.19 -33.05 3.00
N PHE A 293 13.66 -31.96 2.39
CA PHE A 293 13.89 -30.70 3.07
C PHE A 293 12.60 -30.11 3.63
N THR A 294 11.56 -30.02 2.81
CA THR A 294 10.25 -29.50 3.21
C THR A 294 9.63 -30.37 4.30
N GLY A 295 9.72 -31.70 4.18
CA GLY A 295 9.20 -32.62 5.19
C GLY A 295 9.83 -32.42 6.57
N LEU A 296 11.16 -32.25 6.62
CA LEU A 296 11.89 -32.02 7.87
C LEU A 296 11.60 -30.63 8.47
N LEU A 297 11.74 -29.58 7.66
CA LEU A 297 11.58 -28.20 8.13
C LEU A 297 10.15 -27.92 8.59
N LEU A 298 9.16 -28.35 7.80
CA LEU A 298 7.76 -28.12 8.10
C LEU A 298 7.33 -28.86 9.37
N HIS A 299 7.74 -30.13 9.52
CA HIS A 299 7.46 -30.93 10.71
C HIS A 299 8.03 -30.26 11.98
N ASP A 300 9.32 -29.91 11.96
CA ASP A 300 10.00 -29.36 13.13
C ASP A 300 9.47 -27.96 13.50
N MET A 301 9.11 -27.17 12.50
CA MET A 301 8.55 -25.83 12.70
C MET A 301 7.15 -25.92 13.32
N ILE A 302 6.26 -26.75 12.76
CA ILE A 302 4.92 -26.97 13.33
C ILE A 302 5.03 -27.50 14.77
N ALA A 303 5.88 -28.49 15.00
CA ALA A 303 6.10 -29.04 16.34
C ALA A 303 6.64 -27.99 17.32
N TYR A 304 7.56 -27.12 16.89
CA TYR A 304 8.07 -26.03 17.72
C TYR A 304 6.98 -25.02 18.05
N TYR A 305 6.15 -24.63 17.08
CA TYR A 305 5.09 -23.68 17.31
C TYR A 305 4.02 -24.24 18.26
N ASP A 306 3.48 -25.42 17.94
CA ASP A 306 2.37 -26.02 18.68
C ASP A 306 2.76 -26.47 20.09
N ASN A 307 4.02 -26.82 20.35
CA ASN A 307 4.45 -27.31 21.67
C ASN A 307 5.25 -26.30 22.50
N VAL A 308 5.81 -25.25 21.89
CA VAL A 308 6.69 -24.30 22.59
C VAL A 308 6.18 -22.87 22.52
N VAL A 309 5.65 -22.44 21.38
CA VAL A 309 5.20 -21.04 21.18
C VAL A 309 3.76 -20.85 21.64
N SER A 310 2.85 -21.76 21.24
CA SER A 310 1.43 -21.68 21.58
C SER A 310 0.81 -23.05 21.90
N PRO A 311 1.19 -23.68 23.03
CA PRO A 311 0.57 -24.93 23.48
C PRO A 311 -0.94 -24.81 23.66
N GLY A 312 -1.71 -25.52 22.85
CA GLY A 312 -3.18 -25.49 22.88
C GLY A 312 -3.79 -24.16 22.40
N GLY A 313 -3.06 -23.38 21.60
CA GLY A 313 -3.56 -22.16 20.97
C GLY A 313 -4.65 -22.43 19.92
N SER A 314 -5.43 -21.39 19.61
CA SER A 314 -6.49 -21.45 18.59
C SER A 314 -5.98 -21.36 17.14
N VAL A 315 -4.70 -21.03 16.95
CA VAL A 315 -4.00 -20.98 15.66
C VAL A 315 -2.92 -22.06 15.69
N GLN A 316 -2.82 -22.86 14.64
CA GLN A 316 -1.84 -23.95 14.54
C GLN A 316 -0.62 -23.52 13.72
N GLY A 317 0.51 -24.20 13.90
CA GLY A 317 1.73 -23.92 13.16
C GLY A 317 1.55 -24.02 11.64
N CYS A 318 0.68 -24.93 11.17
CA CYS A 318 0.36 -25.09 9.75
C CYS A 318 -0.42 -23.90 9.15
N ASP A 319 -1.04 -23.06 9.97
CA ASP A 319 -1.72 -21.84 9.51
C ASP A 319 -0.73 -20.69 9.23
N LEU A 320 0.51 -20.82 9.73
CA LEU A 320 1.52 -19.75 9.74
C LEU A 320 2.75 -20.04 8.88
N PHE A 321 3.00 -21.31 8.54
CA PHE A 321 4.18 -21.74 7.81
C PHE A 321 3.84 -22.96 6.95
N ASP A 322 4.09 -22.87 5.66
CA ASP A 322 3.65 -23.86 4.67
C ASP A 322 4.80 -24.43 3.82
N GLU A 323 4.45 -25.31 2.87
CA GLU A 323 5.41 -25.92 1.96
C GLU A 323 6.07 -24.90 1.02
N ASP A 324 5.35 -23.85 0.62
CA ASP A 324 5.89 -22.80 -0.26
C ASP A 324 6.99 -22.01 0.46
N ASP A 325 6.83 -21.75 1.77
CA ASP A 325 7.85 -21.14 2.61
C ASP A 325 9.13 -22.00 2.69
N CYS A 326 8.97 -23.33 2.81
CA CYS A 326 10.09 -24.26 2.83
C CYS A 326 10.85 -24.27 1.50
N VAL A 327 10.13 -24.32 0.38
CA VAL A 327 10.71 -24.27 -0.97
C VAL A 327 11.43 -22.94 -1.20
N ALA A 328 10.86 -21.83 -0.71
CA ALA A 328 11.48 -20.51 -0.79
C ALA A 328 12.79 -20.44 0.01
N ILE A 329 12.83 -21.01 1.21
CA ILE A 329 14.05 -21.12 2.01
C ILE A 329 15.09 -21.97 1.29
N LEU A 330 14.73 -23.15 0.78
CA LEU A 330 15.64 -24.04 0.07
C LEU A 330 16.22 -23.37 -1.18
N ALA A 331 15.40 -22.64 -1.95
CA ALA A 331 15.84 -21.91 -3.14
C ALA A 331 16.85 -20.79 -2.81
N ASN A 332 16.83 -20.28 -1.57
CA ASN A 332 17.72 -19.23 -1.09
C ASN A 332 18.77 -19.76 -0.12
N LEU A 333 18.92 -21.09 0.03
CA LEU A 333 19.69 -21.69 1.11
C LEU A 333 21.11 -21.12 1.15
N ASP A 334 21.80 -21.00 0.02
CA ASP A 334 23.19 -20.48 -0.04
C ASP A 334 23.32 -18.97 0.27
N ASN A 335 22.21 -18.23 0.22
CA ASN A 335 22.18 -16.78 0.38
C ASN A 335 21.76 -16.33 1.79
N ILE A 336 21.41 -17.27 2.68
CA ILE A 336 20.95 -16.97 4.05
C ILE A 336 22.17 -16.91 4.98
N SER A 337 22.55 -15.70 5.39
CA SER A 337 23.65 -15.45 6.34
C SER A 337 23.18 -15.20 7.77
N ASP A 338 21.98 -14.63 7.95
CA ASP A 338 21.49 -14.12 9.22
C ASP A 338 19.95 -14.22 9.33
N ALA A 339 19.43 -14.18 10.56
CA ALA A 339 17.99 -14.28 10.82
C ALA A 339 17.16 -13.16 10.15
N PRO A 340 17.56 -11.87 10.15
CA PRO A 340 16.81 -10.83 9.44
C PRO A 340 16.62 -11.08 7.94
N SER A 341 17.59 -11.70 7.26
CA SER A 341 17.50 -12.03 5.83
C SER A 341 16.31 -12.95 5.48
N LEU A 342 15.88 -13.79 6.42
CA LEU A 342 14.74 -14.72 6.25
C LEU A 342 13.40 -14.02 6.15
N ARG A 343 13.26 -12.80 6.71
CA ARG A 343 12.00 -12.04 6.65
C ARG A 343 11.54 -11.78 5.22
N ASN A 344 12.48 -11.54 4.31
CA ASN A 344 12.19 -11.28 2.90
C ASN A 344 12.02 -12.57 2.08
N ILE A 345 12.29 -13.73 2.67
CA ILE A 345 12.22 -15.05 2.01
C ILE A 345 10.90 -15.74 2.34
N VAL A 346 10.56 -15.85 3.63
CA VAL A 346 9.29 -16.41 4.13
C VAL A 346 8.14 -15.41 3.94
N GLY A 347 8.40 -14.12 4.22
CA GLY A 347 7.34 -13.12 4.20
C GLY A 347 6.29 -13.37 5.29
N GLY A 348 5.11 -12.76 5.15
CA GLY A 348 3.98 -12.97 6.07
C GLY A 348 4.14 -12.33 7.47
N GLU A 349 3.20 -12.62 8.36
CA GLU A 349 3.30 -12.27 9.77
C GLU A 349 4.17 -13.30 10.49
N CYS A 350 5.33 -12.89 11.00
CA CYS A 350 6.18 -13.78 11.78
C CYS A 350 5.88 -13.66 13.28
N PHE A 351 5.80 -14.78 13.99
CA PHE A 351 5.75 -14.75 15.45
C PHE A 351 7.13 -14.42 16.05
N VAL A 352 7.14 -14.00 17.31
CA VAL A 352 8.37 -13.58 17.99
C VAL A 352 9.31 -14.78 18.14
N GLY A 353 10.54 -14.67 17.60
CA GLY A 353 11.55 -15.72 17.65
C GLY A 353 11.59 -16.67 16.45
N GLN A 354 10.63 -16.56 15.51
CA GLN A 354 10.56 -17.43 14.33
C GLN A 354 11.82 -17.36 13.47
N LEU A 355 12.31 -16.15 13.18
CA LEU A 355 13.43 -15.94 12.28
C LEU A 355 14.74 -16.44 12.90
N GLU A 356 14.92 -16.24 14.20
CA GLU A 356 16.05 -16.74 14.97
C GLU A 356 16.04 -18.27 15.03
N TRP A 357 14.87 -18.88 15.22
CA TRP A 357 14.70 -20.33 15.22
C TRP A 357 15.01 -20.93 13.84
N LEU A 358 14.44 -20.38 12.77
CA LEU A 358 14.69 -20.82 11.40
C LEU A 358 16.17 -20.71 11.01
N HIS A 359 16.82 -19.60 11.38
CA HIS A 359 18.25 -19.43 11.11
C HIS A 359 19.11 -20.46 11.84
N LYS A 360 18.77 -20.78 13.09
CA LYS A 360 19.44 -21.85 13.84
C LYS A 360 19.21 -23.21 13.19
N TRP A 361 17.97 -23.56 12.85
CA TRP A 361 17.63 -24.81 12.19
C TRP A 361 18.40 -24.98 10.86
N ILE A 362 18.49 -23.91 10.06
CA ILE A 362 19.25 -23.91 8.80
C ILE A 362 20.76 -24.14 9.05
N CYS A 363 21.32 -23.53 10.10
CA CYS A 363 22.71 -23.78 10.48
C CYS A 363 22.93 -25.26 10.85
N ASP A 364 22.02 -25.85 11.62
CA ASP A 364 22.08 -27.25 12.05
C ASP A 364 21.87 -28.23 10.87
N PHE A 365 21.01 -27.87 9.93
CA PHE A 365 20.82 -28.63 8.69
C PHE A 365 22.09 -28.63 7.82
N ARG A 366 22.74 -27.47 7.65
CA ARG A 366 23.99 -27.35 6.86
C ARG A 366 25.14 -28.18 7.44
N THR A 367 25.29 -28.18 8.77
CA THR A 367 26.34 -28.98 9.43
C THR A 367 26.04 -30.48 9.29
N SER A 368 24.78 -30.89 9.40
CA SER A 368 24.35 -32.28 9.23
C SER A 368 24.53 -32.78 7.79
N ALA A 369 24.14 -31.99 6.78
CA ALA A 369 24.30 -32.33 5.36
C ALA A 369 25.77 -32.45 4.92
N THR A 370 26.67 -31.69 5.55
CA THR A 370 28.12 -31.75 5.29
C THR A 370 28.73 -33.04 5.85
N HIS A 371 28.21 -33.55 6.98
CA HIS A 371 28.64 -34.83 7.55
C HIS A 371 28.21 -36.03 6.70
N THR A 372 27.01 -36.04 6.13
CA THR A 372 26.51 -37.13 5.28
C THR A 372 27.29 -37.26 3.97
N ARG A 373 27.76 -36.15 3.38
CA ARG A 373 28.62 -36.16 2.17
C ARG A 373 30.05 -36.66 2.42
N SER A 374 30.57 -36.50 3.64
CA SER A 374 31.91 -36.97 4.04
C SER A 374 31.98 -38.49 4.24
N ILE A 375 30.85 -39.12 4.61
CA ILE A 375 30.78 -40.58 4.85
C ILE A 375 30.66 -41.36 3.53
N ALA A 376 30.10 -40.76 2.47
CA ALA A 376 29.92 -41.41 1.17
C ALA A 376 31.18 -41.44 0.26
N THR A 377 32.30 -40.81 0.64
CA THR A 377 33.51 -40.68 -0.21
C THR A 377 34.71 -41.54 0.23
N GLN A 378 34.50 -42.62 0.99
CA GLN A 378 35.55 -43.64 1.20
C GLN A 378 35.52 -44.72 0.09
N GLY A 379 36.00 -44.35 -1.09
CA GLY A 379 36.40 -45.23 -2.20
C GLY A 379 37.75 -44.73 -2.77
N PRO A 380 38.59 -45.58 -3.39
CA PRO A 380 40.04 -45.44 -3.33
C PRO A 380 40.57 -44.20 -4.05
N ALA A 381 41.60 -43.63 -3.42
CA ALA A 381 42.27 -42.39 -3.79
C ALA A 381 42.86 -42.40 -5.21
N ALA A 382 42.69 -41.27 -5.91
CA ALA A 382 43.61 -40.84 -6.96
C ALA A 382 44.17 -39.46 -6.59
N SER A 383 45.47 -39.45 -6.31
CA SER A 383 46.27 -38.29 -5.94
C SER A 383 46.29 -37.21 -7.03
N LYS A 384 46.28 -35.94 -6.63
CA LYS A 384 47.20 -34.92 -7.16
C LYS A 384 47.47 -33.79 -6.14
N LYS A 385 48.75 -33.72 -5.74
CA LYS A 385 49.52 -32.66 -5.06
C LYS A 385 49.32 -31.28 -5.73
N SER A 386 49.68 -30.11 -5.20
CA SER A 386 49.90 -29.49 -3.87
C SER A 386 50.52 -28.11 -4.15
N ARG A 387 50.14 -27.04 -3.43
CA ARG A 387 51.03 -25.91 -3.00
C ARG A 387 50.19 -24.89 -2.20
N SER A 388 50.30 -24.88 -0.87
CA SER A 388 51.29 -24.19 -0.01
C SER A 388 50.86 -22.78 0.41
N THR A 389 50.26 -22.77 1.60
CA THR A 389 50.41 -21.85 2.75
C THR A 389 51.27 -20.59 2.60
N VAL A 390 50.71 -19.45 3.03
CA VAL A 390 51.44 -18.43 3.81
C VAL A 390 50.61 -18.08 5.05
N LEU A 391 51.22 -18.28 6.21
CA LEU A 391 50.76 -17.91 7.55
C LEU A 391 51.05 -16.43 7.81
N VAL A 392 50.14 -15.73 8.49
CA VAL A 392 50.51 -14.68 9.47
C VAL A 392 49.55 -14.76 10.66
N THR A 393 50.14 -14.95 11.84
CA THR A 393 49.55 -15.07 13.18
C THR A 393 49.17 -13.74 13.83
N PRO A 394 48.36 -13.75 14.91
CA PRO A 394 47.69 -12.58 15.49
C PRO A 394 48.51 -11.89 16.59
N LYS A 395 48.17 -10.63 16.89
CA LYS A 395 48.55 -9.98 18.16
C LYS A 395 47.33 -9.35 18.83
N GLU A 396 47.08 -9.81 20.04
CA GLU A 396 46.20 -9.20 21.04
C GLU A 396 46.79 -7.89 21.58
N ALA A 397 45.93 -6.97 21.99
CA ALA A 397 46.18 -6.11 23.15
C ALA A 397 44.84 -5.78 23.83
N LEU A 398 44.69 -6.30 25.04
CA LEU A 398 43.63 -6.06 26.01
C LEU A 398 43.84 -4.69 26.68
N VAL A 399 42.80 -3.85 26.78
CA VAL A 399 42.73 -2.79 27.79
C VAL A 399 41.35 -2.82 28.45
N VAL A 400 41.34 -3.26 29.71
CA VAL A 400 40.20 -3.22 30.63
C VAL A 400 40.16 -1.84 31.30
N ARG A 401 39.00 -1.15 31.27
CA ARG A 401 38.67 -0.10 32.25
C ARG A 401 37.25 -0.29 32.83
N LYS A 402 37.20 -0.10 34.15
CA LYS A 402 36.19 -0.43 35.15
C LYS A 402 34.78 0.11 34.87
N ARG A 403 33.75 -0.72 35.14
CA ARG A 403 32.34 -0.33 35.25
C ARG A 403 32.09 0.34 36.61
N VAL A 404 31.52 1.54 36.60
CA VAL A 404 30.86 2.16 37.74
C VAL A 404 29.35 1.93 37.59
N HIS A 405 28.69 1.52 38.67
CA HIS A 405 27.27 1.16 38.72
C HIS A 405 26.43 2.42 39.02
N ILE A 406 25.44 2.75 38.18
CA ILE A 406 24.43 3.81 38.40
C ILE A 406 23.05 3.13 38.37
N PRO A 407 22.09 3.48 39.26
CA PRO A 407 20.80 2.80 39.34
C PRO A 407 19.92 3.04 38.10
N GLY A 408 19.11 2.01 37.77
CA GLY A 408 18.44 1.79 36.49
C GLY A 408 17.53 2.92 35.96
N GLN A 409 17.77 3.30 34.71
CA GLN A 409 16.73 3.81 33.81
C GLN A 409 15.82 2.66 33.37
N PRO A 410 14.48 2.85 33.32
CA PRO A 410 13.58 1.83 32.80
C PRO A 410 13.90 1.52 31.34
N SER A 411 13.99 0.23 31.02
CA SER A 411 14.34 -0.22 29.67
C SER A 411 13.37 0.32 28.62
N LYS A 412 13.84 0.54 27.39
CA LYS A 412 13.01 0.98 26.25
C LYS A 412 11.77 0.10 26.01
N LYS A 413 11.78 -1.16 26.46
CA LYS A 413 10.62 -2.07 26.44
C LYS A 413 9.54 -1.68 27.46
N ALA A 414 9.91 -1.23 28.66
CA ALA A 414 8.97 -0.78 29.69
C ALA A 414 8.26 0.52 29.29
N GLN A 415 9.00 1.48 28.72
CA GLN A 415 8.45 2.75 28.22
C GLN A 415 7.48 2.54 27.04
N ALA A 416 7.79 1.57 26.16
CA ALA A 416 6.91 1.20 25.05
C ALA A 416 5.62 0.50 25.51
N ALA A 417 5.69 -0.33 26.56
CA ALA A 417 4.52 -1.01 27.14
C ALA A 417 3.59 -0.01 27.84
N GLU A 418 4.14 0.93 28.61
CA GLU A 418 3.41 2.03 29.25
C GLU A 418 2.67 2.89 28.21
N THR A 419 3.36 3.24 27.12
CA THR A 419 2.80 4.04 26.02
C THR A 419 1.66 3.31 25.30
N ARG A 420 1.82 2.00 25.03
CA ARG A 420 0.76 1.18 24.42
C ARG A 420 -0.47 1.06 25.33
N ARG A 421 -0.27 0.89 26.64
CA ARG A 421 -1.36 0.81 27.62
C ARG A 421 -2.14 2.12 27.69
N ARG A 422 -1.44 3.26 27.65
CA ARG A 422 -2.06 4.60 27.62
C ARG A 422 -2.89 4.84 26.36
N VAL A 423 -2.35 4.49 25.18
CA VAL A 423 -3.06 4.61 23.89
C VAL A 423 -4.29 3.70 23.84
N SER A 424 -4.19 2.49 24.39
CA SER A 424 -5.33 1.56 24.48
C SER A 424 -6.46 2.11 25.34
N LEU A 425 -6.15 2.66 26.52
CA LEU A 425 -7.15 3.28 27.38
C LEU A 425 -7.80 4.51 26.73
N GLU A 426 -7.04 5.32 26.00
CA GLU A 426 -7.59 6.50 25.32
C GLU A 426 -8.51 6.11 24.16
N ASN A 427 -8.16 5.07 23.39
CA ASN A 427 -9.03 4.54 22.34
C ASN A 427 -10.31 3.94 22.90
N GLN A 428 -10.24 3.27 24.05
CA GLN A 428 -11.41 2.71 24.73
C GLN A 428 -12.37 3.82 25.18
N ARG A 429 -11.84 4.91 25.76
CA ARG A 429 -12.64 6.09 26.13
C ARG A 429 -13.28 6.78 24.92
N LYS A 430 -12.58 6.85 23.78
CA LYS A 430 -13.14 7.42 22.54
C LYS A 430 -14.24 6.54 21.95
N ALA A 431 -14.10 5.21 22.03
CA ALA A 431 -15.14 4.28 21.61
C ALA A 431 -16.39 4.40 22.48
N GLU A 432 -16.24 4.49 23.81
CA GLU A 432 -17.35 4.72 24.74
C GLU A 432 -18.06 6.06 24.49
N GLN A 433 -17.29 7.14 24.25
CA GLN A 433 -17.87 8.44 23.89
C GLN A 433 -18.61 8.41 22.55
N ALA A 434 -18.11 7.67 21.55
CA ALA A 434 -18.78 7.53 20.27
C ALA A 434 -20.11 6.77 20.38
N ILE A 435 -20.18 5.73 21.23
CA ILE A 435 -21.42 5.02 21.54
C ILE A 435 -22.41 5.97 22.22
N HIS A 436 -21.98 6.71 23.24
CA HIS A 436 -22.84 7.66 23.95
C HIS A 436 -23.37 8.78 23.04
N ILE A 437 -22.57 9.30 22.11
CA ILE A 437 -23.00 10.31 21.13
C ILE A 437 -24.02 9.71 20.16
N LYS A 438 -23.81 8.46 19.73
CA LYS A 438 -24.74 7.77 18.84
C LYS A 438 -26.09 7.55 19.52
N ASP A 439 -26.10 7.05 20.75
CA ASP A 439 -27.33 6.80 21.51
C ASP A 439 -28.09 8.11 21.79
N ALA A 440 -27.38 9.19 22.15
CA ALA A 440 -27.98 10.51 22.33
C ALA A 440 -28.63 11.04 21.04
N ARG A 441 -28.00 10.79 19.88
CA ARG A 441 -28.51 11.21 18.57
C ARG A 441 -29.72 10.38 18.13
N GLU A 442 -29.74 9.08 18.44
CA GLU A 442 -30.90 8.22 18.20
C GLU A 442 -32.09 8.64 19.05
N HIS A 443 -31.86 9.00 20.32
CA HIS A 443 -32.92 9.52 21.20
C HIS A 443 -33.49 10.85 20.68
N GLN A 444 -32.61 11.78 20.28
CA GLN A 444 -33.04 13.07 19.74
C GLN A 444 -33.82 12.92 18.42
N LEU A 445 -33.45 11.96 17.56
CA LEU A 445 -34.20 11.66 16.34
C LEU A 445 -35.57 11.06 16.63
N ALA A 446 -35.68 10.19 17.65
CA ALA A 446 -36.95 9.63 18.08
C ALA A 446 -37.92 10.73 18.57
N GLU A 447 -37.44 11.66 19.40
CA GLU A 447 -38.23 12.79 19.90
C GLU A 447 -38.72 13.71 18.75
N ILE A 448 -37.87 13.98 17.76
CA ILE A 448 -38.23 14.80 16.58
C ILE A 448 -39.32 14.10 15.74
N VAL A 449 -39.19 12.78 15.55
CA VAL A 449 -40.18 12.00 14.81
C VAL A 449 -41.51 11.99 15.56
N GLU A 450 -41.50 11.77 16.88
CA GLU A 450 -42.70 11.76 17.70
C GLU A 450 -43.41 13.12 17.71
N ALA A 451 -42.66 14.21 17.86
CA ALA A 451 -43.18 15.58 17.75
C ALA A 451 -43.77 15.88 16.36
N SER A 452 -43.12 15.39 15.29
CA SER A 452 -43.63 15.54 13.92
C SER A 452 -44.93 14.76 13.69
N TRP A 453 -45.07 13.58 14.30
CA TRP A 453 -46.28 12.77 14.20
C TRP A 453 -47.43 13.40 15.00
N ALA A 454 -47.16 13.92 16.20
CA ALA A 454 -48.13 14.64 17.01
C ALA A 454 -48.64 15.90 16.30
N ALA A 455 -47.75 16.70 15.71
CA ALA A 455 -48.11 17.90 14.95
C ALA A 455 -48.97 17.57 13.71
N ASN A 456 -48.69 16.44 13.05
CA ASN A 456 -49.47 16.01 11.89
C ASN A 456 -50.86 15.47 12.28
N ALA A 457 -50.95 14.76 13.42
CA ALA A 457 -52.23 14.31 13.96
C ALA A 457 -53.12 15.49 14.40
N GLU A 458 -52.54 16.54 14.99
CA GLU A 458 -53.26 17.75 15.37
C GLU A 458 -53.72 18.58 14.16
N ARG A 459 -52.94 18.54 13.06
CA ARG A 459 -53.36 19.15 11.79
C ARG A 459 -54.55 18.40 11.17
N LEU A 460 -54.50 17.08 11.16
CA LEU A 460 -55.57 16.24 10.63
C LEU A 460 -56.87 16.33 11.44
N SER A 461 -56.80 16.58 12.76
CA SER A 461 -57.99 16.78 13.59
C SER A 461 -58.63 18.16 13.40
N ARG A 462 -57.87 19.17 12.96
CA ARG A 462 -58.39 20.51 12.61
C ARG A 462 -58.95 20.60 11.19
N GLU A 463 -58.62 19.66 10.32
CA GLU A 463 -59.07 19.59 8.92
C GLU A 463 -60.22 18.59 8.70
N ALA A 464 -60.75 17.96 9.75
CA ALA A 464 -61.95 17.13 9.69
C ALA A 464 -63.23 17.98 9.85
N PRO A 465 -64.27 17.77 9.01
CA PRO A 465 -65.49 18.59 8.99
C PRO A 465 -66.41 18.43 10.21
#